data_AF-A0A9W7ZCK0-F1
#
_entry.id   AF-A0A9W7ZCK0-F1
#
_cell.length_a   1.000
_cell.length_b   1.000
_cell.length_c   1.000
_cell.angle_alpha   90.00
_cell.angle_beta   90.00
_cell.angle_gamma   90.00
#
_symmetry.space_group_name_H-M   'P 1'
#
loop_
_entity.id
_entity.type
_entity.pdbx_description
1 polymer ?
#
loop_
_entity_poly.entity_id
_entity_poly.type
_entity_poly.pdbx_seq_one_letter_code
_entity_poly.pdbx_strand_id
1 'polypeptide(L)'
;IYTYGQQPRAAVMLENTVLADPDQEARRLAGLLIMLATSSISSLIDTDNTDLVSFPFLKLVAPEDVIHVPKYLTKLAGSSRAHFEKFSLLRQPHVQERDVAATGERSKQMVVESLGASPQDGIVLLLRKVKQVPAPQHSMVGNYLRSIDVEASDSDYVSLAELISSEPETTDVPANWDAFP
;
A
#
# COMPACT_ATOMS: atom_id res chain seq x y z
N ILE A 1 2.94 -2.07 -31.23
CA ILE A 1 2.77 -1.08 -30.13
C ILE A 1 1.85 -1.74 -29.13
N TYR A 2 2.42 -2.37 -28.10
CA TYR A 2 1.62 -2.99 -27.04
C TYR A 2 0.98 -1.86 -26.24
N THR A 3 -0.34 -1.75 -26.27
CA THR A 3 -1.08 -0.89 -25.35
C THR A 3 -0.95 -1.51 -23.98
N TYR A 4 0.03 -1.07 -23.18
CA TYR A 4 0.07 -1.32 -21.76
C TYR A 4 -1.29 -0.93 -21.19
N GLY A 5 -2.11 -1.91 -20.79
CA GLY A 5 -3.35 -1.63 -20.10
C GLY A 5 -3.04 -0.73 -18.91
N GLN A 6 -3.80 0.35 -18.73
CA GLN A 6 -3.62 1.28 -17.61
C GLN A 6 -3.74 0.50 -16.30
N GLN A 7 -2.60 0.13 -15.73
CA GLN A 7 -2.54 -0.56 -14.45
C GLN A 7 -2.64 0.49 -13.34
N PRO A 8 -3.64 0.40 -12.45
CA PRO A 8 -3.79 1.33 -11.35
C PRO A 8 -2.53 1.39 -10.48
N ARG A 9 -2.03 2.61 -10.26
CA ARG A 9 -0.88 2.92 -9.40
C ARG A 9 -1.28 4.03 -8.44
N ALA A 10 -0.84 3.95 -7.19
CA ALA A 10 -1.05 4.98 -6.19
C ALA A 10 0.20 5.17 -5.35
N ALA A 11 0.35 6.34 -4.73
CA ALA A 11 1.35 6.58 -3.72
C ALA A 11 0.66 6.93 -2.40
N VAL A 12 1.22 6.41 -1.31
CA VAL A 12 0.78 6.69 0.05
C VAL A 12 1.99 7.05 0.89
N MET A 13 1.88 8.09 1.70
CA MET A 13 2.88 8.47 2.70
C MET A 13 2.32 8.21 4.10
N LEU A 14 3.10 7.54 4.93
CA LEU A 14 2.79 7.24 6.32
C LEU A 14 3.60 8.12 7.26
N GLU A 15 3.06 8.37 8.45
CA GLU A 15 3.69 9.18 9.48
C GLU A 15 5.09 8.68 9.86
N ASN A 16 5.95 9.62 10.25
CA ASN A 16 7.18 9.29 10.95
C ASN A 16 6.88 9.16 12.45
N THR A 17 7.23 8.02 13.05
CA THR A 17 7.07 7.77 14.49
C THR A 17 7.90 8.71 15.38
N VAL A 18 8.89 9.42 14.81
CA VAL A 18 9.79 10.33 15.53
C VAL A 18 9.18 11.73 15.74
N LEU A 19 8.23 12.17 14.90
CA LEU A 19 7.64 13.53 14.93
C LEU A 19 6.26 13.58 15.61
N ALA A 20 6.01 12.65 16.53
CA ALA A 20 4.68 12.32 17.02
C ALA A 20 4.05 13.39 17.94
N ASP A 21 2.87 13.89 17.53
CA ASP A 21 1.93 14.65 18.39
C ASP A 21 1.25 13.71 19.42
N PRO A 22 1.24 14.04 20.73
CA PRO A 22 0.61 13.24 21.79
C PRO A 22 -0.92 13.06 21.63
N ASP A 23 -1.63 13.93 20.92
CA ASP A 23 -3.09 13.80 20.75
C ASP A 23 -3.49 12.66 19.78
N GLN A 24 -2.53 12.09 19.05
CA GLN A 24 -2.76 10.98 18.11
C GLN A 24 -2.43 9.59 18.68
N GLU A 25 -1.97 9.52 19.95
CA GLU A 25 -1.54 8.29 20.62
C GLU A 25 -2.60 7.17 20.56
N ALA A 26 -3.87 7.51 20.79
CA ALA A 26 -4.97 6.54 20.80
C ALA A 26 -5.26 5.95 19.41
N ARG A 27 -5.02 6.71 18.34
CA ARG A 27 -5.18 6.24 16.95
C ARG A 27 -3.97 5.41 16.48
N ARG A 28 -2.77 5.73 16.99
CA ARG A 28 -1.54 4.96 16.76
C ARG A 28 -1.57 3.55 17.34
N LEU A 29 -2.39 3.29 18.37
CA LEU A 29 -2.59 1.93 18.88
C LEU A 29 -3.07 0.94 17.78
N ALA A 30 -3.61 1.45 16.66
CA ALA A 30 -3.98 0.66 15.49
C ALA A 30 -2.93 0.63 14.35
N GLY A 31 -1.80 1.34 14.47
CA GLY A 31 -0.72 1.39 13.49
C GLY A 31 -0.40 2.79 12.95
N LEU A 32 0.56 2.86 12.00
CA LEU A 32 0.99 4.11 11.36
C LEU A 32 -0.16 4.78 10.61
N LEU A 33 -0.32 6.08 10.79
CA LEU A 33 -1.32 6.88 10.11
C LEU A 33 -0.89 7.28 8.69
N ILE A 34 -1.85 7.36 7.79
CA ILE A 34 -1.65 7.88 6.44
C ILE A 34 -1.63 9.41 6.50
N MET A 35 -0.52 10.01 6.08
CA MET A 35 -0.37 11.47 5.97
C MET A 35 -0.86 11.99 4.63
N LEU A 36 -0.64 11.22 3.56
CA LEU A 36 -1.01 11.59 2.21
C LEU A 36 -1.34 10.35 1.39
N ALA A 37 -2.35 10.46 0.53
CA ALA A 37 -2.64 9.48 -0.49
C ALA A 37 -2.97 10.19 -1.82
N THR A 38 -2.39 9.70 -2.92
CA THR A 38 -2.73 10.20 -4.26
C THR A 38 -4.18 9.87 -4.61
N SER A 39 -4.84 10.72 -5.40
CA SER A 39 -6.24 10.48 -5.83
C SER A 39 -6.46 9.13 -6.50
N SER A 40 -5.44 8.57 -7.16
CA SER A 40 -5.49 7.25 -7.80
C SER A 40 -5.63 6.07 -6.82
N ILE A 41 -5.46 6.26 -5.50
CA ILE A 41 -5.75 5.23 -4.49
C ILE A 41 -7.22 4.77 -4.55
N SER A 42 -8.12 5.67 -4.93
CA SER A 42 -9.54 5.38 -5.15
C SER A 42 -9.76 4.28 -6.19
N SER A 43 -8.91 4.21 -7.22
CA SER A 43 -8.97 3.16 -8.24
C SER A 43 -8.45 1.79 -7.76
N LEU A 44 -7.73 1.76 -6.64
CA LEU A 44 -7.22 0.53 -6.02
C LEU A 44 -8.21 -0.04 -5.01
N ILE A 45 -8.72 0.79 -4.10
CA ILE A 45 -9.51 0.35 -2.95
C ILE A 45 -10.92 0.94 -2.91
N ASP A 46 -11.37 1.68 -3.92
CA ASP A 46 -12.69 2.32 -3.98
C ASP A 46 -13.01 3.15 -2.72
N THR A 47 -12.08 4.00 -2.31
CA THR A 47 -12.24 4.93 -1.19
C THR A 47 -11.62 6.25 -1.56
N ASP A 48 -12.26 7.35 -1.17
CA ASP A 48 -11.77 8.68 -1.46
C ASP A 48 -10.48 8.95 -0.68
N ASN A 49 -9.52 9.58 -1.34
CA ASN A 49 -8.19 9.80 -0.74
C ASN A 49 -8.25 10.75 0.47
N THR A 50 -9.25 11.62 0.54
CA THR A 50 -9.49 12.52 1.68
C THR A 50 -9.86 11.77 2.95
N ASP A 51 -10.61 10.67 2.81
CA ASP A 51 -11.06 9.85 3.94
C ASP A 51 -9.92 9.03 4.54
N LEU A 52 -8.87 8.81 3.73
CA LEU A 52 -7.69 8.06 4.14
C LEU A 52 -6.71 8.89 4.96
N VAL A 53 -6.75 10.22 4.88
CA VAL A 53 -5.82 11.07 5.65
C VAL A 53 -6.11 10.91 7.15
N SER A 54 -5.06 10.71 7.94
CA SER A 54 -5.10 10.35 9.37
C SER A 54 -5.76 9.00 9.67
N PHE A 55 -6.01 8.17 8.65
CA PHE A 55 -6.52 6.81 8.85
C PHE A 55 -5.37 5.83 9.11
N PRO A 56 -5.49 4.87 10.05
CA PRO A 56 -4.46 3.87 10.28
C PRO A 56 -4.27 2.95 9.07
N PHE A 57 -3.07 2.90 8.50
CA PHE A 57 -2.77 2.12 7.30
C PHE A 57 -3.05 0.63 7.49
N LEU A 58 -2.72 0.08 8.66
CA LEU A 58 -2.94 -1.35 8.94
C LEU A 58 -4.41 -1.76 8.95
N LYS A 59 -5.33 -0.80 9.14
CA LYS A 59 -6.78 -1.05 9.01
C LYS A 59 -7.23 -1.23 7.55
N LEU A 60 -6.40 -0.86 6.58
CA LEU A 60 -6.61 -1.14 5.16
C LEU A 60 -6.04 -2.49 4.73
N VAL A 61 -5.16 -3.09 5.54
CA VAL A 61 -4.48 -4.35 5.23
C VAL A 61 -5.44 -5.52 5.45
N ALA A 62 -5.41 -6.48 4.54
CA ALA A 62 -6.22 -7.68 4.65
C ALA A 62 -5.79 -8.53 5.87
N PRO A 63 -6.73 -9.22 6.55
CA PRO A 63 -6.44 -9.97 7.77
C PRO A 63 -5.30 -10.99 7.67
N GLU A 64 -5.12 -11.63 6.51
CA GLU A 64 -4.05 -12.59 6.25
C GLU A 64 -2.64 -11.98 6.25
N ASP A 65 -2.51 -10.68 5.96
CA ASP A 65 -1.23 -9.98 5.86
C ASP A 65 -0.98 -9.04 7.06
N VAL A 66 -1.89 -9.00 8.06
CA VAL A 66 -1.81 -8.10 9.23
C VAL A 66 -0.57 -8.31 10.11
N ILE A 67 0.04 -9.51 10.07
CA ILE A 67 1.29 -9.82 10.78
C ILE A 67 2.52 -9.52 9.89
N HIS A 68 2.35 -9.60 8.58
CA HIS A 68 3.44 -9.47 7.60
C HIS A 68 3.77 -7.99 7.31
N VAL A 69 2.74 -7.18 7.04
CA VAL A 69 2.92 -5.77 6.68
C VAL A 69 3.62 -4.96 7.78
N PRO A 70 3.32 -5.12 9.09
CA PRO A 70 4.09 -4.43 10.12
C PRO A 70 5.58 -4.75 10.09
N LYS A 71 5.96 -6.02 9.84
CA LYS A 71 7.38 -6.42 9.74
C LYS A 71 8.05 -5.75 8.54
N TYR A 72 7.35 -5.67 7.41
CA TYR A 72 7.80 -4.95 6.24
C TYR A 72 8.03 -3.46 6.55
N LEU A 73 7.09 -2.79 7.22
CA LEU A 73 7.22 -1.39 7.62
C LEU A 73 8.37 -1.16 8.61
N THR A 74 8.57 -2.05 9.59
CA THR A 74 9.74 -2.01 10.50
C THR A 74 11.05 -2.17 9.73
N LYS A 75 11.08 -3.05 8.72
CA LYS A 75 12.26 -3.23 7.86
C LYS A 75 12.57 -1.97 7.05
N LEU A 76 11.54 -1.27 6.54
CA LEU A 76 11.71 0.01 5.85
C LEU A 76 12.28 1.08 6.80
N ALA A 77 11.71 1.22 8.00
CA ALA A 77 12.17 2.20 8.98
C ALA A 77 13.63 1.96 9.43
N GLY A 78 14.07 0.71 9.47
CA GLY A 78 15.44 0.32 9.81
C GLY A 78 16.42 0.32 8.63
N SER A 79 16.00 0.69 7.41
CA SER A 79 16.82 0.56 6.19
C SER A 79 16.85 1.84 5.37
N SER A 80 18.03 2.21 4.88
CA SER A 80 18.19 3.29 3.90
C SER A 80 17.86 2.89 2.46
N ARG A 81 17.53 1.61 2.22
CA ARG A 81 17.23 1.07 0.89
C ARG A 81 15.74 0.90 0.70
N ALA A 82 15.28 1.05 -0.53
CA ALA A 82 13.92 0.71 -0.90
C ALA A 82 13.71 -0.81 -0.91
N HIS A 83 12.51 -1.27 -0.55
CA HIS A 83 12.15 -2.69 -0.53
C HIS A 83 10.83 -2.93 -1.25
N PHE A 84 10.79 -4.02 -2.02
CA PHE A 84 9.57 -4.51 -2.64
C PHE A 84 8.86 -5.51 -1.73
N GLU A 85 7.52 -5.45 -1.71
CA GLU A 85 6.70 -6.39 -0.97
C GLU A 85 5.34 -6.57 -1.65
N LYS A 86 4.74 -7.77 -1.51
CA LYS A 86 3.38 -8.04 -1.98
C LYS A 86 2.48 -8.35 -0.79
N PHE A 87 1.34 -7.68 -0.74
CA PHE A 87 0.32 -7.88 0.30
C PHE A 87 -1.05 -7.47 -0.23
N SER A 88 -2.09 -7.81 0.52
CA SER A 88 -3.48 -7.55 0.16
C SER A 88 -4.04 -6.37 0.94
N LEU A 89 -4.77 -5.51 0.24
CA LEU A 89 -5.57 -4.42 0.81
C LEU A 89 -7.05 -4.76 0.70
N LEU A 90 -7.84 -4.31 1.67
CA LEU A 90 -9.30 -4.37 1.61
C LEU A 90 -9.82 -3.40 0.55
N ARG A 91 -10.74 -3.85 -0.30
CA ARG A 91 -11.49 -3.00 -1.22
C ARG A 91 -12.78 -2.55 -0.52
N GLN A 92 -13.09 -1.26 -0.62
CA GLN A 92 -14.17 -0.58 0.10
C GLN A 92 -14.06 -0.73 1.63
N PRO A 93 -12.90 -0.40 2.24
CA PRO A 93 -12.79 -0.34 3.69
C PRO A 93 -13.88 0.60 4.24
N HIS A 94 -14.63 0.13 5.23
CA HIS A 94 -15.56 1.00 5.94
C HIS A 94 -14.75 1.93 6.83
N VAL A 95 -14.41 3.11 6.30
CA VAL A 95 -13.75 4.19 7.04
C VAL A 95 -14.79 4.86 7.93
N GLN A 96 -15.16 4.22 9.04
CA GLN A 96 -15.88 4.87 10.13
C GLN A 96 -14.91 5.19 11.28
N GLU A 97 -15.11 6.35 11.90
CA GLU A 97 -14.17 7.06 12.78
C GLU A 97 -13.62 6.30 14.00
N ARG A 98 -14.05 5.06 14.30
CA ARG A 98 -13.52 4.32 15.46
C ARG A 98 -13.22 2.84 15.26
N ASP A 99 -13.87 2.15 14.34
CA ASP A 99 -13.56 0.74 14.08
C ASP A 99 -13.75 0.39 12.61
N VAL A 100 -12.78 -0.32 12.04
CA VAL A 100 -13.04 -1.11 10.84
C VAL A 100 -13.66 -2.38 11.35
N ALA A 101 -14.98 -2.41 11.40
CA ALA A 101 -15.64 -3.68 11.20
C ALA A 101 -15.23 -4.12 9.79
N ALA A 102 -14.40 -5.17 9.70
CA ALA A 102 -14.39 -5.99 8.50
C ALA A 102 -15.82 -6.49 8.37
N THR A 103 -16.68 -5.75 7.68
CA THR A 103 -18.09 -6.07 7.48
C THR A 103 -18.14 -7.24 6.53
N GLY A 104 -17.90 -8.42 7.12
CA GLY A 104 -17.97 -9.71 6.49
C GLY A 104 -16.80 -10.03 5.57
N GLU A 105 -16.43 -11.31 5.60
CA GLU A 105 -16.37 -12.30 4.51
C GLU A 105 -16.90 -11.94 3.08
N ARG A 106 -17.27 -10.68 2.80
CA ARG A 106 -17.80 -10.18 1.52
C ARG A 106 -16.95 -9.09 0.89
N SER A 107 -16.06 -8.45 1.66
CA SER A 107 -15.19 -7.40 1.13
C SER A 107 -14.11 -8.01 0.25
N LYS A 108 -14.14 -7.70 -1.05
CA LYS A 108 -13.10 -8.13 -1.99
C LYS A 108 -11.76 -7.56 -1.56
N GLN A 109 -10.68 -8.19 -1.99
CA GLN A 109 -9.34 -7.71 -1.69
C GLN A 109 -8.59 -7.37 -2.97
N MET A 110 -7.61 -6.50 -2.82
CA MET A 110 -6.70 -6.09 -3.88
C MET A 110 -5.28 -6.51 -3.49
N VAL A 111 -4.71 -7.45 -4.23
CA VAL A 111 -3.29 -7.76 -4.12
C VAL A 111 -2.52 -6.63 -4.78
N VAL A 112 -1.66 -6.00 -3.99
CA VAL A 112 -0.79 -4.92 -4.43
C VAL A 112 0.67 -5.32 -4.32
N GLU A 113 1.46 -4.82 -5.26
CA GLU A 113 2.91 -4.79 -5.16
C GLU A 113 3.30 -3.39 -4.69
N SER A 114 4.12 -3.33 -3.65
CA SER A 114 4.57 -2.11 -3.00
C SER A 114 6.07 -1.94 -3.19
N LEU A 115 6.49 -0.78 -3.65
CA LEU A 115 7.86 -0.29 -3.49
C LEU A 115 7.87 0.74 -2.37
N GLY A 116 8.50 0.39 -1.26
CA GLY A 116 8.54 1.21 -0.05
C GLY A 116 9.92 1.76 0.23
N ALA A 117 9.99 2.98 0.76
CA ALA A 117 11.20 3.60 1.28
C ALA A 117 10.88 4.43 2.53
N SER A 118 11.85 4.63 3.41
CA SER A 118 11.69 5.44 4.62
C SER A 118 12.60 6.68 4.56
N PRO A 119 12.18 7.77 3.89
CA PRO A 119 12.85 9.06 4.02
C PRO A 119 12.77 9.60 5.47
N GLN A 120 13.47 10.70 5.75
CA GLN A 120 13.51 11.30 7.09
C GLN A 120 12.13 11.73 7.61
N ASP A 121 11.16 11.99 6.74
CA ASP A 121 9.85 12.54 7.11
C ASP A 121 8.73 11.49 7.20
N GLY A 122 9.01 10.21 6.94
CA GLY A 122 8.01 9.16 7.04
C GLY A 122 8.32 7.95 6.16
N ILE A 123 7.31 7.11 5.91
CA ILE A 123 7.41 5.98 4.98
C ILE A 123 6.61 6.28 3.72
N VAL A 124 7.23 6.17 2.55
CA VAL A 124 6.56 6.33 1.25
C VAL A 124 6.38 4.95 0.62
N LEU A 125 5.16 4.64 0.20
CA LEU A 125 4.78 3.40 -0.47
C LEU A 125 4.22 3.72 -1.85
N LEU A 126 4.87 3.22 -2.90
CA LEU A 126 4.34 3.17 -4.26
C LEU A 126 3.63 1.84 -4.47
N LEU A 127 2.32 1.90 -4.61
CA LEU A 127 1.44 0.75 -4.75
C LEU A 127 1.03 0.56 -6.20
N ARG A 128 1.02 -0.69 -6.64
CA ARG A 128 0.48 -1.08 -7.92
C ARG A 128 -0.45 -2.28 -7.78
N LYS A 129 -1.59 -2.22 -8.45
CA LYS A 129 -2.50 -3.37 -8.54
C LYS A 129 -1.83 -4.54 -9.27
N VAL A 130 -1.82 -5.69 -8.61
CA VAL A 130 -1.45 -6.97 -9.23
C VAL A 130 -2.72 -7.68 -9.70
N LYS A 131 -3.63 -7.98 -8.76
CA LYS A 131 -4.89 -8.68 -9.05
C LYS A 131 -5.92 -8.39 -7.97
N GLN A 132 -7.18 -8.62 -8.31
CA GLN A 132 -8.27 -8.61 -7.35
C GLN A 132 -8.61 -10.04 -6.96
N VAL A 133 -8.72 -10.32 -5.67
CA VAL A 133 -9.04 -11.64 -5.13
C VAL A 133 -10.36 -11.58 -4.35
N PRO A 134 -11.07 -12.72 -4.21
CA PRO A 134 -12.28 -12.79 -3.37
C PRO A 134 -11.97 -12.46 -1.91
N ALA A 135 -13.03 -12.32 -1.11
CA ALA A 135 -12.91 -12.10 0.32
C ALA A 135 -12.09 -13.21 1.01
N PRO A 136 -11.42 -12.90 2.15
CA PRO A 136 -10.55 -13.84 2.81
C PRO A 136 -11.35 -15.05 3.29
N GLN A 137 -10.78 -16.25 3.10
CA GLN A 137 -11.41 -17.50 3.49
C GLN A 137 -10.88 -17.96 4.84
N HIS A 138 -11.76 -18.47 5.68
CA HIS A 138 -11.38 -19.10 6.93
C HIS A 138 -11.07 -20.58 6.72
N SER A 139 -9.97 -21.03 7.31
CA SER A 139 -9.72 -22.46 7.53
C SER A 139 -10.70 -23.01 8.57
N MET A 140 -10.86 -24.33 8.62
CA MET A 140 -11.68 -25.01 9.65
C MET A 140 -11.21 -24.75 11.10
N VAL A 141 -10.01 -24.19 11.27
CA VAL A 141 -9.39 -23.86 12.56
C VAL A 141 -9.51 -22.35 12.88
N GLY A 142 -10.28 -21.59 12.07
CA GLY A 142 -10.51 -20.15 12.27
C GLY A 142 -9.40 -19.24 11.73
N ASN A 143 -8.27 -19.78 11.27
CA ASN A 143 -7.20 -18.99 10.66
C ASN A 143 -7.59 -18.51 9.26
N TYR A 144 -7.20 -17.27 8.91
CA TYR A 144 -7.32 -16.76 7.54
C TYR A 144 -6.34 -17.49 6.62
N LEU A 145 -6.86 -18.05 5.52
CA LEU A 145 -6.04 -18.64 4.47
C LEU A 145 -5.52 -17.51 3.59
N ARG A 146 -4.20 -17.37 3.53
CA ARG A 146 -3.56 -16.49 2.55
C ARG A 146 -3.98 -16.96 1.16
N SER A 147 -4.52 -16.07 0.35
CA SER A 147 -4.82 -16.38 -1.04
C SER A 147 -3.51 -16.75 -1.74
N ILE A 148 -3.33 -18.06 -1.96
CA ILE A 148 -2.11 -18.63 -2.53
C ILE A 148 -1.87 -17.99 -3.89
N ASP A 149 -0.60 -17.69 -4.20
CA ASP A 149 -0.12 -17.23 -5.49
C ASP A 149 -0.55 -18.20 -6.61
N VAL A 150 -1.77 -18.03 -7.10
CA VAL A 150 -2.12 -18.43 -8.45
C VAL A 150 -1.45 -17.38 -9.33
N GLU A 151 -0.42 -17.82 -10.06
CA GLU A 151 0.26 -17.07 -11.10
C GLU A 151 -0.78 -16.27 -11.89
N ALA A 152 -0.60 -14.96 -11.93
CA ALA A 152 -1.35 -14.15 -12.87
C ALA A 152 -1.10 -14.74 -14.26
N SER A 153 -2.13 -14.80 -15.11
CA SER A 153 -1.93 -15.18 -16.50
C SER A 153 -0.81 -14.31 -17.09
N ASP A 154 0.33 -14.94 -17.34
CA ASP A 154 1.69 -14.35 -17.47
C ASP A 154 1.92 -13.54 -18.76
N SER A 155 0.85 -13.12 -19.44
CA SER A 155 0.99 -12.49 -20.77
C SER A 155 1.02 -10.96 -20.77
N ASP A 156 0.58 -10.28 -19.69
CA ASP A 156 0.48 -8.80 -19.64
C ASP A 156 0.99 -8.17 -18.33
N TYR A 157 1.66 -8.93 -17.46
CA TYR A 157 2.17 -8.46 -16.18
C TYR A 157 3.66 -8.10 -16.27
N VAL A 158 4.00 -6.84 -15.96
CA VAL A 158 5.40 -6.36 -15.82
C VAL A 158 5.58 -5.85 -14.40
N SER A 159 6.42 -6.43 -13.55
CA SER A 159 6.60 -6.03 -12.14
C SER A 159 7.02 -4.55 -11.98
N LEU A 160 6.81 -3.94 -10.80
CA LEU A 160 7.33 -2.59 -10.52
C LEU A 160 8.85 -2.52 -10.68
N ALA A 161 9.55 -3.60 -10.32
CA ALA A 161 11.00 -3.70 -10.54
C ALA A 161 11.36 -3.66 -12.03
N GLU A 162 10.63 -4.39 -12.89
CA GLU A 162 10.85 -4.38 -14.34
C GLU A 162 10.44 -3.07 -15.00
N LEU A 163 9.36 -2.43 -14.53
CA LEU A 163 8.94 -1.11 -15.00
C LEU A 163 10.00 -0.05 -14.71
N ILE A 164 10.60 -0.07 -13.53
CA ILE A 164 11.68 0.87 -13.16
C ILE A 164 12.97 0.51 -13.90
N SER A 165 13.24 -0.78 -14.13
CA SER A 165 14.47 -1.22 -14.80
C SER A 165 14.45 -1.04 -16.33
N SER A 166 13.28 -0.84 -16.95
CA SER A 166 13.14 -0.72 -18.41
C SER A 166 13.30 0.71 -18.95
N GLU A 167 13.35 1.73 -18.08
CA GLU A 167 13.61 3.12 -18.46
C GLU A 167 14.78 3.75 -17.67
N PRO A 168 16.04 3.42 -18.01
CA PRO A 168 17.18 4.18 -17.51
C PRO A 168 17.41 5.51 -18.27
N GLU A 169 16.79 5.73 -19.44
CA GLU A 169 17.15 6.84 -20.36
C GLU A 169 16.12 7.98 -20.52
N THR A 170 15.02 8.02 -19.76
CA THR A 170 14.03 9.14 -19.81
C THR A 170 14.06 10.05 -18.59
N THR A 171 15.03 9.87 -17.69
CA THR A 171 15.29 10.79 -16.58
C THR A 171 15.97 12.06 -17.13
N ASP A 172 15.21 12.86 -17.90
CA ASP A 172 15.42 14.30 -17.96
C ASP A 172 15.17 14.81 -16.54
N VAL A 173 16.17 14.66 -15.67
CA VAL A 173 16.28 15.49 -14.48
C VAL A 173 16.26 16.92 -15.02
N PRO A 174 15.25 17.75 -14.68
CA PRO A 174 15.26 19.13 -15.12
C PRO A 174 16.56 19.76 -14.61
N ALA A 175 17.40 20.29 -15.51
CA ALA A 175 18.73 20.82 -15.18
C ALA A 175 18.73 21.98 -14.16
N ASN A 176 17.54 22.40 -13.73
CA ASN A 176 17.24 23.45 -12.78
C ASN A 176 16.90 22.95 -11.36
N TRP A 177 17.07 21.66 -11.05
CA TRP A 177 16.88 21.18 -9.67
C TRP A 177 17.95 21.72 -8.70
N ASP A 178 19.14 22.05 -9.22
CA ASP A 178 20.21 22.75 -8.47
C ASP A 178 20.01 24.27 -8.39
N ALA A 179 18.91 24.81 -8.94
CA ALA A 179 18.66 26.25 -9.08
C ALA A 179 17.47 26.74 -8.23
N PHE A 180 17.22 26.11 -7.08
CA PHE A 180 16.39 26.73 -6.04
C PHE A 180 17.30 27.23 -4.89
N PRO A 181 17.28 28.55 -4.61
CA PRO A 181 18.06 29.15 -3.52
C PRO A 181 17.55 28.75 -2.14
#